data_AF-D4DIP7-F1
#
_entry.id   AF-D4DIP7-F1
#
_cell.length_a   1.000
_cell.length_b   1.000
_cell.length_c   1.000
_cell.angle_alpha   90.00
_cell.angle_beta   90.00
_cell.angle_gamma   90.00
#
_symmetry.space_group_name_H-M   'P 1'
#
loop_
_entity.id
_entity.type
_entity.pdbx_description
1 polymer ?
#
loop_
_entity_poly.entity_id
_entity_poly.type
_entity_poly.pdbx_seq_one_letter_code
_entity_poly.pdbx_strand_id
1 'polypeptide(L)' 'MRFDAAAPVQKEMRRTLGLDPRMIRYSVVKLGSTLKEVKDVPGRIEWNNTKIQEETFGNEYRPSPLTR' A
#
# COMPACT_ATOMS: atom_id res chain seq x y z
N MET A 1 2.98 -6.33 8.26
CA MET A 1 2.58 -6.16 9.67
C MET A 1 1.12 -5.75 9.71
N ARG A 2 0.32 -6.30 10.62
CA ARG A 2 -1.09 -5.92 10.82
C ARG A 2 -1.27 -5.39 12.24
N PHE A 3 -2.06 -4.35 12.39
CA PHE A 3 -2.36 -3.74 13.67
C PHE A 3 -3.63 -2.90 13.54
N ASP A 4 -4.40 -2.82 14.63
CA ASP A 4 -5.58 -1.98 14.73
C ASP A 4 -5.24 -0.79 15.61
N ALA A 5 -5.30 0.42 15.04
CA ALA A 5 -5.04 1.63 15.80
C ALA A 5 -5.75 2.84 15.20
N ALA A 6 -6.00 3.85 16.03
CA ALA A 6 -6.56 5.12 15.60
C ALA A 6 -5.60 5.88 14.65
N ALA A 7 -6.15 6.78 13.84
CA ALA A 7 -5.39 7.56 12.86
C ALA A 7 -4.15 8.29 13.44
N PRO A 8 -4.19 8.88 14.67
CA PRO A 8 -3.01 9.50 15.26
C PRO A 8 -1.87 8.51 15.51
N VAL A 9 -2.19 7.30 15.97
CA VAL A 9 -1.19 6.24 16.24
C VAL A 9 -0.58 5.74 14.94
N GLN A 10 -1.38 5.59 13.88
CA GLN A 10 -0.88 5.24 12.55
C GLN A 10 0.10 6.29 12.01
N LYS A 11 -0.16 7.59 12.25
CA LYS A 11 0.74 8.68 11.88
C LYS A 11 2.05 8.61 12.63
N GLU A 12 2.00 8.31 13.92
CA GLU A 12 3.20 8.22 14.74
C GLU A 12 4.05 7.00 14.37
N MET A 13 3.43 5.83 14.17
CA MET A 13 4.12 4.65 13.66
C MET A 13 4.85 4.93 12.34
N ARG A 14 4.22 5.68 11.41
CA ARG A 14 4.90 6.06 10.17
C ARG A 14 6.14 6.91 10.42
N ARG A 15 6.14 7.79 11.42
CA ARG A 15 7.32 8.58 11.79
C ARG A 15 8.38 7.69 12.40
N THR A 16 8.02 6.86 13.37
CA THR A 16 8.94 5.97 14.07
C THR A 16 9.64 5.01 13.11
N LEU A 17 8.90 4.34 12.22
CA LEU A 17 9.49 3.42 11.25
C LEU A 17 10.31 4.13 10.17
N GLY A 18 10.08 5.42 9.93
CA GLY A 18 10.89 6.21 9.00
C GLY A 18 12.25 6.58 9.54
N LEU A 19 12.41 6.53 10.87
CA LEU A 19 13.68 6.78 11.53
C LEU A 19 14.52 5.50 11.68
N ASP A 20 13.92 4.32 11.52
CA ASP A 20 14.66 3.06 11.60
C ASP A 20 15.45 2.84 10.29
N PRO A 21 16.79 2.85 10.32
CA PRO A 21 17.61 2.68 9.12
C PRO A 21 17.45 1.30 8.46
N ARG A 22 16.88 0.32 9.19
CA ARG A 22 16.57 -1.00 8.64
C ARG A 22 15.30 -1.01 7.80
N MET A 23 14.47 0.03 7.89
CA MET A 23 13.23 0.17 7.15
C MET A 23 13.44 0.96 5.85
N ILE A 24 13.79 0.26 4.76
CA ILE A 24 14.11 0.90 3.47
C ILE A 24 12.87 1.49 2.79
N ARG A 25 11.75 0.76 2.76
CA ARG A 25 10.45 1.21 2.21
C ARG A 25 9.32 0.58 3.01
N TYR A 26 8.35 1.39 3.41
CA TYR A 26 7.16 0.93 4.12
C TYR A 26 5.97 1.84 3.82
N SER A 27 4.77 1.31 4.02
CA SER A 27 3.53 2.07 3.92
C SER A 27 2.49 1.48 4.88
N VAL A 28 1.51 2.29 5.25
CA VAL A 28 0.36 1.88 6.06
C VAL A 28 -0.87 1.98 5.17
N VAL A 29 -1.52 0.84 4.93
CA VAL A 29 -2.70 0.75 4.07
C VAL A 29 -3.92 0.33 4.89
N LYS A 30 -5.09 0.86 4.54
CA LYS A 30 -6.35 0.40 5.13
C LYS A 30 -6.65 -0.99 4.56
N LEU A 31 -6.86 -1.95 5.47
CA LEU A 31 -7.36 -3.28 5.11
C LEU A 31 -8.88 -3.27 5.22
N GLY A 32 -9.57 -3.67 4.15
CA GLY A 32 -11.04 -3.81 4.11
C GLY A 32 -11.81 -2.49 4.24
N SER A 33 -13.13 -2.60 4.21
CA SER A 33 -14.05 -1.47 4.42
C SER A 33 -14.75 -1.52 5.77
N THR A 34 -15.10 -2.74 6.24
CA THR A 34 -15.80 -3.00 7.50
C THR A 34 -15.02 -3.95 8.42
N LEU A 35 -15.25 -3.88 9.74
CA LEU A 35 -14.57 -4.75 10.72
C LEU A 35 -14.83 -6.25 10.47
N LYS A 36 -16.01 -6.60 9.95
CA LYS A 36 -16.37 -7.99 9.64
C LYS A 36 -15.54 -8.55 8.49
N GLU A 37 -15.20 -7.73 7.49
CA GLU A 37 -14.31 -8.11 6.39
C GLU A 37 -12.87 -8.31 6.84
N VAL A 38 -12.43 -7.56 7.86
CA VAL A 38 -11.03 -7.58 8.33
C VAL A 38 -10.77 -8.72 9.33
N LYS A 39 -11.81 -9.24 9.98
CA LYS A 39 -11.72 -10.29 11.00
C LYS A 39 -11.05 -11.58 10.49
N ASP A 40 -11.40 -12.00 9.27
CA ASP A 40 -11.00 -13.30 8.72
C ASP A 40 -9.99 -13.18 7.56
N VAL A 41 -9.24 -12.07 7.47
CA VAL A 41 -8.27 -11.89 6.38
C VAL A 41 -7.12 -12.89 6.55
N PRO A 42 -6.93 -13.86 5.62
CA PRO A 42 -5.86 -14.84 5.71
C PRO A 42 -4.50 -14.14 5.69
N GLY A 43 -3.46 -14.72 6.30
CA GLY A 43 -2.11 -14.13 6.38
C GLY A 43 -1.40 -13.88 5.04
N ARG A 44 -2.08 -14.11 3.91
CA ARG A 44 -1.63 -13.85 2.54
C ARG A 44 -2.35 -12.62 2.02
N ILE A 45 -1.60 -11.56 1.72
CA ILE A 45 -2.09 -10.39 1.00
C ILE A 45 -1.56 -10.55 -0.42
N GLU A 46 -2.45 -10.63 -1.41
CA GLU A 46 -2.05 -10.60 -2.80
C GLU A 46 -1.52 -9.21 -3.13
N TRP A 47 -0.25 -9.13 -3.54
CA TRP A 47 0.31 -7.90 -4.04
C TRP A 47 -0.28 -7.65 -5.42
N ASN A 48 -0.83 -6.46 -5.65
CA ASN A 48 -1.43 -6.13 -6.94
C ASN A 48 -0.30 -6.07 -7.98
N ASN A 49 -0.10 -7.17 -8.71
CA ASN A 49 0.90 -7.33 -9.77
C ASN A 49 0.48 -6.59 -11.05
N THR A 50 -0.17 -5.43 -10.92
CA THR A 50 -0.38 -4.54 -12.05
C THR A 50 0.99 -4.02 -12.45
N LYS A 51 1.66 -4.78 -13.32
CA LYS A 51 2.76 -4.28 -14.12
C LYS A 51 2.18 -3.08 -14.86
N ILE A 52 2.64 -1.88 -14.52
CA ILE A 52 2.42 -0.72 -15.38
C ILE A 52 3.07 -1.13 -16.70
N GLN A 53 2.27 -1.38 -17.73
CA GLN A 53 2.80 -1.60 -19.06
C GLN A 53 3.32 -0.24 -19.53
N GLU A 54 4.64 -0.14 -19.63
CA GLU A 54 5.31 0.99 -20.26
C GLU A 54 5.11 0.86 -21.77
N GLU A 55 4.05 1.47 -22.30
CA GLU A 55 3.93 1.63 -23.76
C GLU A 55 4.85 2.78 -24.19
N THR A 56 6.03 2.43 -24.71
CA THR A 56 6.96 3.40 -25.29
C THR A 56 6.41 3.93 -26.62
N PHE A 57 5.74 5.07 -26.59
CA PHE A 57 5.48 5.87 -27.80
C PHE A 57 6.26 7.18 -27.71
N GLY A 58 7.51 7.15 -28.17
CA GLY A 58 8.39 8.32 -28.16
C GLY A 58 8.81 8.76 -26.76
N ASN A 59 9.72 9.75 -26.69
CA ASN A 59 10.43 10.18 -25.48
C ASN A 59 9.57 10.91 -24.42
N GLU A 60 8.24 10.78 -24.41
CA GLU A 60 7.38 11.47 -23.45
C GLU A 60 6.55 10.49 -22.62
N TYR A 61 6.68 10.59 -21.30
CA TYR A 61 5.88 9.82 -20.35
C TYR A 61 4.48 10.41 -20.24
N ARG A 62 3.46 9.64 -20.62
CA ARG A 62 2.06 9.97 -20.35
C ARG A 62 1.34 8.77 -19.75
N PRO A 63 0.90 8.82 -18.48
CA PRO A 63 0.16 7.71 -17.89
C PRO A 63 -1.25 7.67 -18.46
N SER A 64 -1.56 6.64 -19.25
CA SER A 64 -2.91 6.36 -19.75
C SER A 64 -3.70 5.58 -18.68
N PRO A 65 -4.91 6.02 -18.29
CA PRO A 65 -5.76 5.24 -17.40
C PRO A 65 -6.20 3.93 -18.07
N LEU A 66 -6.10 2.81 -17.36
CA LEU A 66 -6.66 1.53 -17.79
C LEU A 66 -8.18 1.67 -17.92
N THR A 67 -8.70 1.66 -19.14
CA THR A 67 -10.13 1.47 -19.39
C THR A 67 -10.49 0.05 -18.96
N ARG A 68 -11.52 -0.05 -18.11
CA ARG A 68 -12.02 -1.28 -17.48
C ARG A 68 -12.53 -2.30 -18.50
#